data_AF-A0A430EDH6-F1
#
_entry.id   AF-A0A430EDH6-F1
#
_cell.length_a   1.000
_cell.length_b   1.000
_cell.length_c   1.000
_cell.angle_alpha   90.00
_cell.angle_beta   90.00
_cell.angle_gamma   90.00
#
_symmetry.space_group_name_H-M   'P 1'
#
loop_
_entity.id
_entity.type
_entity.pdbx_description
1 polymer ?
#
loop_
_entity_poly.entity_id
_entity_poly.type
_entity_poly.pdbx_seq_one_letter_code
_entity_poly.pdbx_strand_id
1 'polypeptide(L)'
;MSMELSLDTPLARAVRVAGSQSSFGRMIGRRQSTVNHWLKYNRPLPAEHVLRVEELTGVSRTLLRPDIYPEGLDVPRPLLRVACDPSLASNAYHFSDNPAGRTAAEAPAALADRSPISSLSAQVRA
;
A
#
# COMPACT_ATOMS: atom_id res chain seq x y z
N MET A 1 9.48 12.81 -31.54
CA MET A 1 9.93 11.60 -30.80
C MET A 1 11.26 11.88 -30.07
N SER A 2 11.46 13.07 -29.50
CA SER A 2 12.81 13.56 -29.20
C SER A 2 13.17 13.67 -27.71
N MET A 3 12.23 13.58 -26.77
CA MET A 3 12.55 13.63 -25.33
C MET A 3 12.83 12.25 -24.70
N GLU A 4 12.11 11.21 -25.10
CA GLU A 4 12.25 9.86 -24.52
C GLU A 4 13.56 9.15 -24.86
N LEU A 5 14.16 9.51 -25.99
CA LEU A 5 15.40 8.91 -26.47
C LEU A 5 16.63 9.50 -25.77
N SER A 6 16.51 10.68 -25.18
CA SER A 6 17.58 11.37 -24.45
C SER A 6 17.49 11.19 -22.93
N LEU A 7 16.39 10.64 -22.40
CA LEU A 7 16.17 10.45 -20.97
C LEU A 7 16.49 9.01 -20.54
N ASP A 8 17.44 8.86 -19.63
CA ASP A 8 17.78 7.57 -18.98
C ASP A 8 16.93 7.31 -17.74
N THR A 9 15.64 7.65 -17.80
CA THR A 9 14.70 7.33 -16.72
C THR A 9 14.05 5.96 -16.95
N PRO A 10 13.71 5.22 -15.89
CA PRO A 10 12.98 3.95 -15.99
C PRO A 10 11.64 4.11 -16.74
N LEU A 11 10.95 5.24 -16.53
CA LEU A 11 9.72 5.57 -17.24
C LEU A 11 9.96 5.77 -18.75
N ALA A 12 11.01 6.50 -19.13
CA ALA A 12 11.36 6.68 -20.55
C ALA A 12 11.76 5.35 -21.21
N ARG A 13 12.41 4.44 -20.48
CA ARG A 13 12.64 3.06 -20.95
C ARG A 13 11.33 2.32 -21.21
N ALA A 14 10.37 2.37 -20.29
CA ALA A 14 9.06 1.73 -20.47
C ALA A 14 8.30 2.31 -21.69
N VAL A 15 8.36 3.62 -21.89
CA VAL A 15 7.74 4.29 -23.05
C VAL A 15 8.44 3.90 -24.36
N ARG A 16 9.76 3.74 -24.37
CA ARG A 16 10.52 3.24 -25.53
C ARG A 16 10.10 1.82 -25.91
N VAL A 17 9.94 0.92 -24.93
CA VAL A 17 9.46 -0.45 -25.17
C VAL A 17 8.04 -0.44 -25.74
N ALA A 18 7.17 0.46 -25.27
CA ALA A 18 5.82 0.64 -25.81
C ALA A 18 5.79 1.31 -27.21
N GLY A 19 6.93 1.81 -27.71
CA GLY A 19 7.10 2.43 -29.03
C GLY A 19 6.72 3.91 -29.11
N SER A 20 5.71 4.38 -28.38
CA SER A 20 5.36 5.81 -28.31
C SER A 20 4.63 6.19 -27.03
N GLN A 21 4.66 7.46 -26.64
CA GLN A 21 3.90 7.97 -25.50
C GLN A 21 2.38 7.78 -25.66
N SER A 22 1.85 7.86 -26.90
CA SER A 22 0.44 7.58 -27.18
C SER A 22 0.11 6.09 -27.05
N SER A 23 0.99 5.21 -27.52
CA SER A 23 0.85 3.75 -27.36
C SER A 23 0.89 3.36 -25.89
N PHE A 24 1.89 3.87 -25.15
CA PHE A 24 2.01 3.70 -23.71
C PHE A 24 0.78 4.22 -22.97
N GLY A 25 0.29 5.41 -23.31
CA GLY A 25 -0.94 5.96 -22.74
C GLY A 25 -2.14 5.03 -22.93
N ARG A 26 -2.38 4.54 -24.15
CA ARG A 26 -3.48 3.59 -24.44
C ARG A 26 -3.35 2.30 -23.63
N MET A 27 -2.12 1.82 -23.46
CA MET A 27 -1.80 0.61 -22.70
C MET A 27 -2.23 0.69 -21.23
N ILE A 28 -2.08 1.86 -20.60
CA ILE A 28 -2.42 2.09 -19.18
C ILE A 28 -3.74 2.89 -18.99
N GLY A 29 -4.46 3.19 -20.07
CA GLY A 29 -5.70 3.98 -20.00
C GLY A 29 -5.51 5.47 -19.71
N ARG A 30 -4.37 6.06 -20.11
CA ARG A 30 -4.04 7.48 -19.89
C ARG A 30 -3.82 8.24 -21.19
N ARG A 31 -4.03 9.55 -21.13
CA ARG A 31 -3.77 10.45 -22.26
C ARG A 31 -2.27 10.60 -22.46
N GLN A 32 -1.83 10.73 -23.72
CA GLN A 32 -0.43 10.98 -24.04
C GLN A 32 0.13 12.24 -23.36
N SER A 33 -0.68 13.29 -23.18
CA SER A 33 -0.29 14.51 -22.48
C SER A 33 0.06 14.28 -21.02
N THR A 34 -0.61 13.35 -20.34
CA THR A 34 -0.29 12.94 -18.96
C THR A 34 1.07 12.26 -18.91
N VAL A 35 1.32 11.35 -19.86
CA VAL A 35 2.60 10.65 -19.98
C VAL A 35 3.73 11.66 -20.20
N ASN A 36 3.56 12.58 -21.16
CA ASN A 36 4.50 13.67 -21.41
C ASN A 36 4.75 14.56 -20.17
N HIS A 37 3.71 14.87 -19.40
CA HIS A 37 3.87 15.61 -18.15
C HIS A 37 4.77 14.85 -17.15
N TRP A 38 4.59 13.55 -17.00
CA TRP A 38 5.45 12.77 -16.10
C TRP A 38 6.91 12.79 -16.54
N LEU A 39 7.16 12.66 -17.84
CA LEU A 39 8.50 12.65 -18.41
C LEU A 39 9.18 14.01 -18.30
N LYS A 40 8.47 15.09 -18.65
CA LYS A 40 8.99 16.46 -18.63
C LYS A 40 9.38 16.92 -17.22
N TYR A 41 8.60 16.54 -16.22
CA TYR A 41 8.82 16.95 -14.83
C TYR A 41 9.49 15.87 -13.99
N ASN A 42 10.04 14.83 -14.62
CA ASN A 42 10.65 13.67 -13.97
C ASN A 42 9.81 13.12 -12.80
N ARG A 43 8.50 13.01 -13.00
CA ARG A 43 7.56 12.55 -11.98
C ARG A 43 7.55 11.03 -11.95
N PRO A 44 7.44 10.44 -10.76
CA PRO A 44 7.32 8.99 -10.63
C PRO A 44 6.02 8.50 -11.26
N LEU A 45 6.04 7.25 -11.76
CA LEU A 45 4.85 6.59 -12.25
C LEU A 45 3.86 6.37 -11.09
N PRO A 46 2.56 6.68 -11.26
CA PRO A 46 1.54 6.38 -10.24
C PRO A 46 1.51 4.90 -9.89
N ALA A 47 1.32 4.58 -8.61
CA ALA A 47 1.47 3.22 -8.09
C ALA A 47 0.50 2.23 -8.75
N GLU A 48 -0.69 2.70 -9.09
CA GLU A 48 -1.75 1.92 -9.75
C GLU A 48 -1.35 1.40 -11.13
N HIS A 49 -0.36 2.01 -11.79
CA HIS A 49 0.07 1.64 -13.12
C HIS A 49 1.35 0.80 -13.13
N VAL A 50 2.06 0.68 -12.01
CA VAL A 50 3.38 0.02 -11.95
C VAL A 50 3.29 -1.44 -12.37
N LEU A 51 2.38 -2.20 -11.78
CA LEU A 51 2.23 -3.62 -12.09
C LEU A 51 1.84 -3.85 -13.55
N ARG A 52 0.94 -3.01 -14.07
CA ARG A 52 0.50 -3.11 -15.46
C ARG A 52 1.62 -2.79 -16.45
N VAL A 53 2.44 -1.79 -16.13
CA VAL A 53 3.60 -1.42 -16.95
C VAL A 53 4.65 -2.52 -16.91
N GLU A 54 4.92 -3.13 -15.75
CA GLU A 54 5.87 -4.23 -15.62
C GLU A 54 5.45 -5.43 -16.47
N GLU A 55 4.19 -5.86 -16.41
CA GLU A 55 3.66 -6.97 -17.22
C GLU A 55 3.83 -6.76 -18.72
N LEU A 56 3.65 -5.52 -19.19
CA LEU A 56 3.57 -5.21 -20.62
C LEU A 56 4.90 -4.75 -21.22
N THR A 57 5.75 -4.12 -20.41
CA THR A 57 7.05 -3.58 -20.85
C THR A 57 8.24 -4.38 -20.35
N GLY A 58 8.05 -5.26 -19.37
CA GLY A 58 9.12 -6.03 -18.73
C GLY A 58 10.07 -5.22 -17.85
N VAL A 59 9.79 -3.91 -17.66
CA VAL A 59 10.60 -3.07 -16.77
C VAL A 59 10.22 -3.37 -15.32
N SER A 60 11.19 -3.81 -14.52
CA SER A 60 10.99 -4.15 -13.11
C SER A 60 10.31 -3.02 -12.34
N ARG A 61 9.30 -3.37 -11.53
CA ARG A 61 8.60 -2.44 -10.64
C ARG A 61 9.54 -1.69 -9.70
N THR A 62 10.66 -2.29 -9.32
CA THR A 62 11.64 -1.66 -8.44
C THR A 62 12.38 -0.52 -9.13
N LEU A 63 12.66 -0.66 -10.42
CA LEU A 63 13.24 0.45 -11.19
C LEU A 63 12.22 1.57 -11.37
N LEU A 64 10.95 1.25 -11.59
CA LEU A 64 9.89 2.24 -11.78
C LEU A 64 9.57 3.01 -10.49
N ARG A 65 9.54 2.33 -9.34
CA ARG A 65 9.14 2.86 -8.04
C ARG A 65 9.94 2.22 -6.90
N PRO A 66 11.22 2.59 -6.72
CA PRO A 66 12.04 2.05 -5.63
C PRO A 66 11.50 2.42 -4.25
N ASP A 67 10.75 3.53 -4.12
CA ASP A 67 10.17 3.98 -2.84
C ASP A 67 9.11 3.02 -2.28
N ILE A 68 8.41 2.28 -3.16
CA ILE A 68 7.37 1.32 -2.78
C ILE A 68 7.88 -0.12 -2.91
N TYR A 69 8.73 -0.38 -3.89
CA TYR A 69 9.24 -1.72 -4.19
C TYR A 69 10.76 -1.79 -4.04
N PRO A 70 11.35 -1.61 -2.85
CA PRO A 70 12.81 -1.70 -2.69
C PRO A 70 13.34 -3.09 -3.03
N GLU A 71 14.52 -3.17 -3.67
CA GLU A 71 15.19 -4.45 -3.93
C GLU A 71 15.69 -5.03 -2.60
N GLY A 72 15.58 -6.35 -2.45
CA GLY A 72 16.05 -7.00 -1.23
C GLY A 72 15.06 -6.93 -0.06
N LEU A 73 13.77 -6.64 -0.31
CA LEU A 73 12.72 -7.20 0.54
C LEU A 73 12.69 -8.71 0.33
N ASP A 74 13.70 -9.39 0.86
CA ASP A 74 13.65 -10.81 1.20
C ASP A 74 12.70 -10.95 2.39
N VAL A 75 11.43 -10.60 2.16
CA VAL A 75 10.38 -11.17 2.97
C VAL A 75 10.39 -12.63 2.57
N PRO A 76 10.73 -13.58 3.48
CA PRO A 76 10.60 -14.98 3.15
C PRO A 76 9.16 -15.14 2.67
N ARG A 77 8.98 -15.50 1.38
CA ARG A 77 7.65 -15.79 0.83
C ARG A 77 7.01 -16.68 1.88
N PRO A 78 5.91 -16.26 2.52
CA PRO A 78 5.37 -17.02 3.65
C PRO A 78 5.19 -18.42 3.11
N LEU A 79 5.91 -19.36 3.73
CA LEU A 79 6.03 -20.72 3.24
C LEU A 79 4.62 -21.19 2.93
N LEU A 80 4.38 -21.37 1.64
CA LEU A 80 3.24 -21.99 1.01
C LEU A 80 2.13 -22.39 1.99
N ARG A 81 1.01 -21.66 1.94
CA ARG A 81 -0.29 -21.97 2.57
C ARG A 81 -0.40 -21.51 4.02
N VAL A 82 -0.82 -20.25 4.21
CA VAL A 82 -1.87 -20.04 5.22
C VAL A 82 -3.03 -20.92 4.74
N ALA A 83 -3.16 -22.11 5.30
CA ALA A 83 -4.44 -22.76 5.29
C ALA A 83 -5.37 -21.75 5.96
N CYS A 84 -6.31 -21.17 5.21
CA CYS A 84 -7.50 -20.63 5.84
C CYS A 84 -8.09 -21.82 6.60
N ASP A 85 -7.72 -22.00 7.85
CA ASP A 85 -8.37 -22.96 8.71
C ASP A 85 -9.78 -22.39 8.94
N PRO A 86 -10.83 -22.99 8.36
CA PRO A 86 -12.17 -22.48 8.54
C PRO A 86 -12.61 -22.57 10.03
N SER A 87 -11.89 -23.35 10.87
CA SER A 87 -12.15 -23.42 12.30
C SER A 87 -11.65 -22.20 13.08
N LEU A 88 -10.70 -21.39 12.55
CA LEU A 88 -10.30 -20.12 13.17
C LEU A 88 -11.22 -18.96 12.78
N ALA A 89 -11.99 -19.10 11.70
CA ALA A 89 -12.93 -18.08 11.24
C ALA A 89 -14.27 -18.09 12.00
N SER A 90 -14.55 -19.13 12.80
CA SER A 90 -15.90 -19.36 13.33
C SER A 90 -16.17 -18.87 14.76
N ASN A 91 -15.17 -18.34 15.49
CA ASN A 91 -15.32 -18.14 16.94
C ASN A 91 -14.96 -16.74 17.46
N ALA A 92 -14.37 -15.86 16.65
CA ALA A 92 -13.73 -14.64 17.21
C ALA A 92 -14.58 -13.36 17.13
N TYR A 93 -15.61 -13.31 16.29
CA TYR A 93 -16.51 -12.14 16.24
C TYR A 93 -17.93 -12.56 15.83
N HIS A 94 -18.64 -13.22 16.74
CA HIS A 94 -20.10 -13.15 16.68
C HIS A 94 -20.48 -11.70 17.04
N PHE A 95 -21.00 -10.96 16.07
CA PHE A 95 -21.44 -9.57 16.24
C PHE A 95 -22.41 -9.39 17.43
N SER A 96 -23.13 -10.45 17.79
CA SER A 96 -24.01 -10.56 18.95
C SER A 96 -23.31 -10.53 20.31
N ASP A 97 -21.99 -10.79 20.36
CA ASP A 97 -21.19 -10.75 21.60
C ASP A 97 -20.61 -9.36 21.88
N ASN A 98 -20.83 -8.38 21.00
CA ASN A 98 -20.39 -7.01 21.21
C ASN A 98 -21.26 -6.35 22.30
N PRO A 99 -20.70 -5.97 23.47
CA PRO A 99 -21.47 -5.36 24.56
C PRO A 99 -22.04 -3.99 24.19
N ALA A 100 -21.56 -3.34 23.12
CA ALA A 100 -22.10 -2.09 22.61
C ALA A 100 -23.46 -2.25 21.88
N GLY A 101 -23.88 -3.49 21.59
CA GLY A 101 -25.16 -3.80 20.95
C GLY A 101 -26.32 -4.05 21.93
N ARG A 102 -26.08 -4.08 23.25
CA ARG A 102 -27.16 -4.15 24.24
C ARG A 102 -27.90 -2.81 24.26
N THR A 103 -29.19 -2.84 23.96
CA THR A 103 -30.09 -1.72 24.25
C THR A 103 -29.95 -1.36 25.73
N ALA A 104 -30.07 -0.07 26.05
CA ALA A 104 -29.83 0.50 27.39
C ALA A 104 -30.67 -0.10 28.54
N ALA A 105 -31.54 -1.08 28.27
CA ALA A 105 -32.40 -1.74 29.24
C ALA A 105 -31.74 -2.91 30.00
N GLU A 106 -30.60 -3.45 29.53
CA GLU A 106 -29.93 -4.62 30.14
C GLU A 106 -28.51 -4.31 30.64
N ALA A 107 -28.32 -3.21 31.35
CA ALA A 107 -27.08 -2.94 32.09
C ALA A 107 -27.16 -3.58 33.49
N PRO A 108 -26.50 -4.73 33.77
CA PRO A 108 -26.32 -5.15 35.15
C PRO A 108 -25.25 -4.28 35.82
N ALA A 109 -25.57 -3.85 37.03
CA ALA A 109 -24.71 -3.08 37.90
C ALA A 109 -23.33 -3.74 38.06
N ALA A 110 -22.29 -3.07 37.58
CA ALA A 110 -20.90 -3.33 37.96
C ALA A 110 -20.27 -2.00 38.40
N LEU A 111 -20.68 -1.59 39.59
CA LEU A 111 -20.01 -0.62 40.43
C LEU A 111 -18.71 -1.26 40.97
N ALA A 112 -17.66 -0.44 40.99
CA ALA A 112 -16.41 -0.58 41.77
C ALA A 112 -15.33 -1.55 41.27
N ASP A 113 -14.44 -1.04 40.39
CA ASP A 113 -13.02 -0.92 40.74
C ASP A 113 -12.39 0.19 39.89
N ARG A 114 -12.30 1.39 40.46
CA ARG A 114 -11.46 2.48 39.95
C ARG A 114 -10.38 2.75 40.97
N SER A 115 -9.46 1.81 41.13
CA SER A 115 -8.18 2.09 41.77
C SER A 115 -7.44 3.15 40.93
N PRO A 116 -7.06 4.32 41.50
CA PRO A 116 -6.35 5.35 40.77
C PRO A 116 -4.93 4.88 40.45
N ILE A 117 -4.48 5.19 39.23
CA ILE A 117 -3.10 4.96 38.78
C ILE A 117 -2.19 5.73 39.74
N SER A 118 -1.36 5.01 40.50
CA SER A 118 -0.38 5.60 41.41
C SER A 118 0.60 6.46 40.60
N SER A 119 0.51 7.78 40.77
CA SER A 119 1.46 8.75 40.20
C SER A 119 2.79 8.58 40.92
N LEU A 120 3.77 8.00 40.23
CA LEU A 120 5.13 7.85 40.71
C LEU A 120 5.79 9.25 40.76
N SER A 121 5.96 9.75 41.97
CA SER A 121 6.70 10.95 42.33
C SER A 121 8.18 10.84 41.90
N ALA A 122 8.60 11.69 40.96
CA ALA A 122 10.00 11.98 40.70
C ALA A 122 10.35 13.38 41.24
N GLN A 123 11.10 13.35 42.33
CA GLN A 123 11.66 14.46 43.10
C GLN A 123 12.70 15.26 42.28
N VAL A 124 12.62 16.59 42.27
CA VAL A 124 13.81 17.47 42.21
C VAL A 124 13.59 18.68 43.11
N ARG A 125 14.09 18.57 44.34
CA ARG A 125 14.58 19.68 45.19
C ARG A 125 15.88 20.22 44.53
N ALA A 126 16.29 21.47 44.64
CA ALA A 126 16.33 22.33 45.83
C ALA A 126 16.29 23.82 45.44
#